data_AF-A0A359H7Y5-F1
#
_entry.id   AF-A0A359H7Y5-F1
#
_cell.length_a   1.000
_cell.length_b   1.000
_cell.length_c   1.000
_cell.angle_alpha   90.00
_cell.angle_beta   90.00
_cell.angle_gamma   90.00
#
_symmetry.space_group_name_H-M   'P 1'
#
loop_
_entity.id
_entity.type
_entity.pdbx_description
1 polymer ?
#
loop_
_entity_poly.entity_id
_entity_poly.type
_entity_poly.pdbx_seq_one_letter_code
_entity_poly.pdbx_strand_id
1 'polypeptide(L)'
;MMKLTQDDVTLFYDIFFKLIDYTNDRYQVVPGLEKASGTEDVNPVAIMPVRDKLWESDDVINCIVSDNPFCFAERELSLVASWKRRVTGNFLIYKHLKKYTVFMGNGALYGVVGLASPIEDVFPSFDLPRYLRVTLLPFEGKIIYDSLLYTYNVTFGSGSRRGFNEEYRELKNMAGIITTL
;
A
#
# COMPACT_ATOMS: atom_id res chain seq x y z
N MET A 1 -17.77 2.75 1.48
CA MET A 1 -16.75 1.90 2.14
C MET A 1 -15.88 2.66 3.13
N MET A 2 -15.01 1.96 3.87
CA MET A 2 -14.03 2.59 4.76
C MET A 2 -12.83 3.16 3.99
N LYS A 3 -12.41 4.35 4.40
CA LYS A 3 -11.18 5.04 4.02
C LYS A 3 -10.55 5.65 5.29
N LEU A 4 -9.34 6.16 5.18
CA LEU A 4 -8.71 6.92 6.26
C LEU A 4 -9.46 8.24 6.53
N THR A 5 -9.27 8.80 7.72
CA THR A 5 -9.72 10.17 8.04
C THR A 5 -8.83 11.17 7.31
N GLN A 6 -9.27 12.42 7.18
CA GLN A 6 -8.46 13.44 6.52
C GLN A 6 -7.09 13.64 7.20
N ASP A 7 -7.07 13.67 8.53
CA ASP A 7 -5.83 13.81 9.32
C ASP A 7 -4.89 12.62 9.09
N ASP A 8 -5.42 11.40 9.04
CA ASP A 8 -4.63 10.19 8.78
C ASP A 8 -4.09 10.15 7.34
N VAL A 9 -4.85 10.69 6.37
CA VAL A 9 -4.39 10.84 4.98
C VAL A 9 -3.24 11.84 4.88
N THR A 10 -3.39 13.01 5.52
CA THR A 10 -2.34 14.03 5.58
C THR A 10 -1.08 13.48 6.25
N LEU A 11 -1.23 12.77 7.37
CA LEU A 11 -0.13 12.10 8.06
C LEU A 11 0.58 11.08 7.16
N PHE A 12 -0.18 10.22 6.48
CA PHE A 12 0.37 9.21 5.58
C PHE A 12 1.22 9.85 4.47
N TYR A 13 0.67 10.83 3.75
CA TYR A 13 1.36 11.44 2.62
C TYR A 13 2.56 12.30 3.05
N ASP A 14 2.49 13.00 4.19
CA ASP A 14 3.64 13.73 4.74
C ASP A 14 4.83 12.79 5.00
N ILE A 15 4.58 11.67 5.69
CA ILE A 15 5.61 10.67 5.98
C ILE A 15 6.08 10.00 4.69
N PHE A 16 5.16 9.51 3.86
CA PHE A 16 5.49 8.74 2.67
C PHE A 16 6.35 9.53 1.70
N PHE A 17 6.02 10.80 1.42
CA PHE A 17 6.81 11.63 0.52
C PHE A 17 8.17 12.05 1.10
N LYS A 18 8.28 12.26 2.42
CA LYS A 18 9.59 12.44 3.07
C LYS A 18 10.48 11.20 2.92
N LEU A 19 9.90 10.00 3.01
CA LEU A 19 10.61 8.74 2.78
C LEU A 19 11.06 8.59 1.33
N ILE A 20 10.22 8.98 0.36
CA ILE A 20 10.60 9.02 -1.06
C ILE A 20 11.78 9.97 -1.27
N ASP A 21 11.69 11.20 -0.76
CA ASP A 21 12.76 12.19 -0.92
C ASP A 21 14.08 11.74 -0.27
N TYR A 22 14.01 11.18 0.94
CA TYR A 22 15.19 10.62 1.62
C TYR A 22 15.84 9.50 0.81
N THR A 23 15.01 8.60 0.28
CA THR A 23 15.47 7.46 -0.52
C THR A 23 16.20 7.96 -1.76
N ASN A 24 15.63 8.95 -2.45
CA ASN A 24 16.26 9.47 -3.66
C ASN A 24 17.53 10.27 -3.36
N ASP A 25 17.56 11.05 -2.27
CA ASP A 25 18.78 11.75 -1.84
C ASP A 25 19.92 10.78 -1.55
N ARG A 26 19.60 9.66 -0.88
CA ARG A 26 20.59 8.66 -0.48
C ARG A 26 21.11 7.82 -1.63
N TYR A 27 20.22 7.35 -2.50
CA TYR A 27 20.56 6.37 -3.53
C TYR A 27 20.64 6.94 -4.95
N GLN A 28 20.20 8.19 -5.16
CA GLN A 28 20.20 8.87 -6.45
C GLN A 28 19.55 8.02 -7.55
N VAL A 29 18.41 7.38 -7.23
CA VAL A 29 17.70 6.45 -8.12
C VAL A 29 17.21 7.15 -9.37
N VAL A 30 16.67 8.37 -9.20
CA VAL A 30 16.26 9.26 -10.28
C VAL A 30 16.96 10.61 -10.07
N PRO A 31 18.15 10.82 -10.65
CA PRO A 31 18.86 12.08 -10.50
C PRO A 31 18.04 13.26 -11.02
N GLY A 32 17.96 14.33 -10.23
CA GLY A 32 17.21 15.55 -10.58
C GLY A 32 15.69 15.44 -10.41
N LEU A 33 15.18 14.37 -9.80
CA LEU A 33 13.77 14.30 -9.40
C LEU A 33 13.44 15.42 -8.40
N GLU A 34 12.36 16.15 -8.68
CA GLU A 34 11.83 17.18 -7.78
C GLU A 34 11.33 16.56 -6.47
N LYS A 35 11.36 17.34 -5.39
CA LYS A 35 10.92 16.88 -4.07
C LYS A 35 9.43 16.58 -4.07
N ALA A 36 9.09 15.37 -3.65
CA ALA A 36 7.71 14.95 -3.48
C ALA A 36 7.11 15.56 -2.20
N SER A 37 7.92 15.75 -1.15
CA SER A 37 7.43 16.38 0.08
C SER A 37 7.19 17.87 -0.11
N GLY A 38 6.06 18.36 0.43
CA GLY A 38 5.68 19.77 0.37
C GLY A 38 5.12 20.26 -0.96
N THR A 39 4.90 19.38 -1.94
CA THR A 39 4.24 19.72 -3.21
C THR A 39 2.80 19.20 -3.24
N GLU A 40 1.93 19.88 -4.00
CA GLU A 40 0.52 19.49 -4.15
C GLU A 40 0.32 18.46 -5.28
N ASP A 41 1.21 18.44 -6.27
CA ASP A 41 1.12 17.58 -7.45
C ASP A 41 2.39 16.76 -7.61
N VAL A 42 2.37 15.54 -7.07
CA VAL A 42 3.46 14.58 -7.20
C VAL A 42 3.17 13.66 -8.37
N ASN A 43 4.06 13.63 -9.36
CA ASN A 43 3.94 12.70 -10.49
C ASN A 43 4.18 11.24 -10.02
N PRO A 44 3.13 10.38 -9.98
CA PRO A 44 3.25 9.03 -9.43
C PRO A 44 4.21 8.14 -10.23
N VAL A 45 4.31 8.37 -11.55
CA VAL A 45 5.18 7.60 -12.44
C VAL A 45 6.65 7.95 -12.19
N ALA A 46 6.94 9.23 -11.94
CA ALA A 46 8.30 9.71 -11.71
C ALA A 46 8.89 9.18 -10.40
N ILE A 47 8.08 9.06 -9.34
CA ILE A 47 8.53 8.57 -8.03
C ILE A 47 8.57 7.04 -7.92
N MET A 48 7.96 6.31 -8.87
CA MET A 48 7.81 4.85 -8.79
C MET A 48 9.15 4.09 -8.67
N PRO A 49 10.23 4.42 -9.42
CA PRO A 49 11.54 3.79 -9.22
C PRO A 49 12.12 4.03 -7.83
N VAL A 50 11.92 5.22 -7.27
CA VAL A 50 12.36 5.57 -5.91
C VAL A 50 11.58 4.79 -4.87
N ARG A 51 10.26 4.67 -5.06
CA ARG A 51 9.41 3.86 -4.19
C ARG A 51 9.82 2.39 -4.23
N ASP A 52 10.15 1.85 -5.40
CA ASP A 52 10.63 0.46 -5.49
C ASP A 52 11.93 0.30 -4.71
N LYS A 53 12.86 1.26 -4.83
CA LYS A 53 14.10 1.28 -4.04
C LYS A 53 13.84 1.35 -2.54
N LEU A 54 12.89 2.18 -2.11
CA LEU A 54 12.50 2.32 -0.69
C LEU A 54 12.08 0.97 -0.09
N TRP A 55 11.39 0.12 -0.86
CA TRP A 55 10.86 -1.15 -0.37
C TRP A 55 11.80 -2.35 -0.55
N GLU A 56 12.94 -2.22 -1.24
CA GLU A 56 13.92 -3.30 -1.44
C GLU A 56 14.56 -3.80 -0.13
N SER A 57 14.74 -2.93 0.85
CA SER A 57 15.31 -3.26 2.17
C SER A 57 14.67 -2.40 3.27
N ASP A 58 15.02 -2.68 4.52
CA ASP A 58 14.57 -1.86 5.66
C ASP A 58 15.53 -0.69 5.96
N ASP A 59 16.55 -0.45 5.11
CA ASP A 59 17.65 0.47 5.41
C ASP A 59 17.16 1.91 5.64
N VAL A 60 16.31 2.42 4.76
CA VAL A 60 15.73 3.78 4.88
C VAL A 60 14.87 3.88 6.14
N ILE A 61 14.03 2.87 6.39
CA ILE A 61 13.19 2.82 7.58
C ILE A 61 14.06 2.82 8.84
N ASN A 62 15.13 2.03 8.86
CA ASN A 62 16.08 1.95 9.97
C ASN A 62 16.72 3.31 10.24
N CYS A 63 17.27 3.96 9.21
CA CYS A 63 17.90 5.28 9.34
C CYS A 63 16.92 6.34 9.86
N ILE A 64 15.69 6.36 9.36
CA ILE A 64 14.71 7.36 9.80
C ILE A 64 14.29 7.13 11.25
N VAL A 65 14.13 5.87 11.66
CA VAL A 65 13.74 5.54 13.04
C VAL A 65 14.90 5.78 14.02
N SER A 66 16.16 5.53 13.63
CA SER A 66 17.32 5.71 14.50
C SER A 66 17.78 7.16 14.60
N ASP A 67 17.89 7.84 13.46
CA ASP A 67 18.55 9.13 13.37
C ASP A 67 17.55 10.29 13.42
N ASN A 68 16.26 9.99 13.19
CA ASN A 68 15.15 10.93 13.15
C ASN A 68 15.46 12.24 12.41
N PRO A 69 15.90 12.18 11.13
CA PRO A 69 16.34 13.35 10.38
C PRO A 69 15.21 14.37 10.13
N PHE A 70 13.95 13.95 10.31
CA PHE A 70 12.76 14.76 10.08
C PHE A 70 12.14 15.33 11.37
N CYS A 71 12.76 15.08 12.53
CA CYS A 71 12.21 15.46 13.84
C CYS A 71 10.77 14.96 14.04
N PHE A 72 10.48 13.75 13.53
CA PHE A 72 9.21 13.07 13.72
C PHE A 72 8.92 12.86 15.21
N ALA A 73 7.65 13.04 15.60
CA ALA A 73 7.21 12.69 16.93
C ALA A 73 7.00 11.16 17.04
N GLU A 74 6.68 10.69 18.24
CA GLU A 74 6.62 9.26 18.56
C GLU A 74 5.59 8.51 17.72
N ARG A 75 4.47 9.15 17.37
CA ARG A 75 3.41 8.58 16.53
C ARG A 75 3.94 8.28 15.12
N GLU A 76 4.59 9.26 14.50
CA GLU A 76 5.19 9.17 13.17
C GLU A 76 6.31 8.13 13.14
N LEU A 77 7.21 8.15 14.13
CA LEU A 77 8.29 7.15 14.23
C LEU A 77 7.75 5.73 14.41
N SER A 78 6.71 5.56 15.24
CA SER A 78 6.05 4.27 15.44
C SER A 78 5.37 3.78 14.15
N LEU A 79 4.75 4.68 13.39
CA LEU A 79 4.14 4.37 12.11
C LEU A 79 5.21 3.97 11.08
N VAL A 80 6.29 4.74 10.92
CA VAL A 80 7.41 4.42 10.02
C VAL A 80 8.04 3.07 10.40
N ALA A 81 8.31 2.84 11.69
CA ALA A 81 8.85 1.56 12.16
C ALA A 81 7.92 0.38 11.85
N SER A 82 6.60 0.59 11.91
CA SER A 82 5.63 -0.46 11.57
C SER A 82 5.71 -0.90 10.11
N TRP A 83 6.13 -0.01 9.19
CA TRP A 83 6.22 -0.31 7.75
C TRP A 83 7.30 -1.35 7.39
N LYS A 84 8.14 -1.78 8.35
CA LYS A 84 8.97 -2.98 8.21
C LYS A 84 8.14 -4.25 8.02
N ARG A 85 6.91 -4.28 8.54
CA ARG A 85 5.96 -5.39 8.37
C ARG A 85 5.15 -5.29 7.07
N ARG A 86 5.57 -4.45 6.13
CA ARG A 86 4.93 -4.32 4.82
C ARG A 86 4.84 -5.68 4.11
N VAL A 87 3.81 -5.83 3.29
CA VAL A 87 3.65 -7.00 2.41
C VAL A 87 3.60 -6.50 0.98
N THR A 88 4.67 -6.74 0.22
CA THR A 88 4.74 -6.43 -1.20
C THR A 88 4.50 -7.68 -2.03
N GLY A 89 3.68 -7.58 -3.07
CA GLY A 89 3.39 -8.73 -3.91
C GLY A 89 2.38 -8.43 -4.99
N ASN A 90 1.99 -9.50 -5.69
CA ASN A 90 0.87 -9.46 -6.60
C ASN A 90 -0.39 -9.88 -5.85
N PHE A 91 -1.47 -9.15 -6.09
CA PHE A 91 -2.74 -9.36 -5.43
C PHE A 91 -3.88 -9.31 -6.44
N LEU A 92 -4.91 -10.07 -6.15
CA LEU A 92 -6.22 -9.96 -6.74
C LEU A 92 -7.09 -9.08 -5.82
N ILE A 93 -7.52 -7.90 -6.29
CA ILE A 93 -8.67 -7.22 -5.68
C ILE A 93 -9.88 -8.11 -5.97
N TYR A 94 -10.28 -8.90 -4.98
CA TYR A 94 -11.25 -9.96 -5.16
C TYR A 94 -12.67 -9.43 -4.99
N LYS A 95 -12.94 -8.72 -3.89
CA LYS A 95 -14.25 -8.11 -3.64
C LYS A 95 -14.22 -7.01 -2.60
N HIS A 96 -15.34 -6.32 -2.59
CA HIS A 96 -15.66 -5.22 -1.73
C HIS A 96 -16.54 -5.65 -0.53
N LEU A 97 -16.16 -5.26 0.69
CA LEU A 97 -16.94 -5.48 1.91
C LEU A 97 -17.18 -4.16 2.65
N LYS A 98 -18.15 -4.14 3.59
CA LYS A 98 -18.56 -2.92 4.31
C LYS A 98 -17.38 -2.16 4.96
N LYS A 99 -16.43 -2.89 5.55
CA LYS A 99 -15.31 -2.33 6.32
C LYS A 99 -14.00 -2.22 5.55
N TYR A 100 -13.82 -2.93 4.43
CA TYR A 100 -12.56 -2.98 3.70
C TYR A 100 -12.75 -3.67 2.34
N THR A 101 -11.74 -3.56 1.48
CA THR A 101 -11.63 -4.33 0.24
C THR A 101 -10.73 -5.54 0.45
N VAL A 102 -11.13 -6.70 -0.05
CA VAL A 102 -10.35 -7.94 0.09
C VAL A 102 -9.33 -8.03 -1.02
N PHE A 103 -8.06 -8.02 -0.63
CA PHE A 103 -6.92 -8.33 -1.48
C PHE A 103 -6.52 -9.77 -1.21
N MET A 104 -6.54 -10.62 -2.24
CA MET A 104 -6.15 -12.03 -2.16
C MET A 104 -4.81 -12.23 -2.85
N GLY A 105 -3.84 -12.77 -2.15
CA GLY A 105 -2.48 -12.96 -2.67
C GLY A 105 -1.54 -13.44 -1.58
N ASN A 106 -0.36 -13.93 -1.95
CA ASN A 106 0.63 -14.49 -1.02
C ASN A 106 0.05 -15.55 -0.06
N GLY A 107 -0.92 -16.35 -0.53
CA GLY A 107 -1.58 -17.38 0.27
C GLY A 107 -2.43 -16.85 1.43
N ALA A 108 -2.88 -15.58 1.38
CA ALA A 108 -3.70 -14.98 2.43
C ALA A 108 -4.74 -14.00 1.87
N LEU A 109 -5.66 -13.60 2.75
CA LEU A 109 -6.67 -12.56 2.49
C LEU A 109 -6.37 -11.35 3.37
N TYR A 110 -6.23 -10.19 2.76
CA TYR A 110 -5.98 -8.92 3.44
C TYR A 110 -7.19 -7.98 3.29
N GLY A 111 -7.64 -7.42 4.41
CA GLY A 111 -8.66 -6.39 4.44
C GLY A 111 -8.02 -5.01 4.33
N VAL A 112 -8.01 -4.43 3.13
CA VAL A 112 -7.33 -3.17 2.82
C VAL A 112 -8.33 -2.01 2.81
N VAL A 113 -7.93 -0.91 3.44
CA VAL A 113 -8.69 0.34 3.56
C VAL A 113 -8.15 1.36 2.57
N GLY A 114 -9.03 2.19 1.99
CA GLY A 114 -8.64 3.27 1.09
C GLY A 114 -7.93 4.42 1.80
N LEU A 115 -7.18 5.23 1.04
CA LEU A 115 -6.51 6.43 1.55
C LEU A 115 -7.48 7.63 1.54
N ALA A 116 -7.30 8.60 0.63
CA ALA A 116 -8.18 9.76 0.47
C ALA A 116 -9.59 9.39 -0.01
N SER A 117 -9.68 8.32 -0.82
CA SER A 117 -10.92 7.77 -1.35
C SER A 117 -11.01 6.27 -1.06
N PRO A 118 -12.24 5.73 -0.95
CA PRO A 118 -12.44 4.29 -0.99
C PRO A 118 -11.80 3.63 -2.23
N ILE A 119 -11.32 2.39 -2.08
CA ILE A 119 -10.75 1.62 -3.19
C ILE A 119 -11.81 1.32 -4.26
N GLU A 120 -13.09 1.18 -3.87
CA GLU A 120 -14.22 0.96 -4.79
C GLU A 120 -14.44 2.10 -5.78
N ASP A 121 -13.98 3.33 -5.47
CA ASP A 121 -14.10 4.47 -6.38
C ASP A 121 -13.14 4.34 -7.56
N VAL A 122 -11.98 3.70 -7.34
CA VAL A 122 -10.96 3.46 -8.37
C VAL A 122 -11.18 2.12 -9.09
N PHE A 123 -11.60 1.10 -8.33
CA PHE A 123 -11.88 -0.23 -8.86
C PHE A 123 -13.31 -0.63 -8.48
N PRO A 124 -14.34 -0.26 -9.26
CA PRO A 124 -15.72 -0.59 -8.91
C PRO A 124 -15.98 -2.10 -8.87
N SER A 125 -17.03 -2.51 -8.13
CA SER A 125 -17.39 -3.94 -7.99
C SER A 125 -17.61 -4.67 -9.32
N PHE A 126 -18.15 -3.98 -10.33
CA PHE A 126 -18.40 -4.58 -11.65
C PHE A 126 -17.11 -4.88 -12.44
N ASP A 127 -16.01 -4.25 -12.06
CA ASP A 127 -14.69 -4.40 -12.67
C ASP A 127 -13.85 -5.50 -12.00
N LEU A 128 -14.36 -6.11 -10.94
CA LEU A 128 -13.65 -7.15 -10.20
C LEU A 128 -13.82 -8.55 -10.85
N PRO A 129 -12.83 -9.44 -10.69
CA PRO A 129 -11.58 -9.21 -9.97
C PRO A 129 -10.51 -8.46 -10.80
N ARG A 130 -9.64 -7.69 -10.14
CA ARG A 130 -8.50 -6.97 -10.76
C ARG A 130 -7.18 -7.48 -10.21
N TYR A 131 -6.22 -7.75 -11.09
CA TYR A 131 -4.87 -8.19 -10.70
C TYR A 131 -3.89 -7.04 -10.76
N LEU A 132 -3.10 -6.88 -9.70
CA LEU A 132 -2.18 -5.76 -9.53
C LEU A 132 -0.96 -6.15 -8.69
N ARG A 133 0.08 -5.33 -8.74
CA ARG A 133 1.22 -5.36 -7.82
C ARG A 133 1.18 -4.13 -6.93
N VAL A 134 1.31 -4.32 -5.62
CA VAL A 134 1.25 -3.24 -4.61
C VAL A 134 2.03 -3.61 -3.36
N THR A 135 2.36 -2.60 -2.56
CA THR A 135 2.85 -2.75 -1.18
C THR A 135 1.73 -2.42 -0.20
N LEU A 136 1.36 -3.39 0.63
CA LEU A 136 0.45 -3.20 1.75
C LEU A 136 1.23 -2.73 2.98
N LEU A 137 0.70 -1.74 3.69
CA LEU A 137 1.35 -1.12 4.84
C LEU A 137 0.44 -1.20 6.08
N PRO A 138 1.00 -1.48 7.27
CA PRO A 138 0.29 -1.26 8.52
C PRO A 138 0.04 0.24 8.74
N PHE A 139 -1.15 0.57 9.25
CA PHE A 139 -1.52 1.91 9.65
C PHE A 139 -2.48 1.83 10.83
N GLU A 140 -1.96 2.00 12.06
CA GLU A 140 -2.74 2.14 13.30
C GLU A 140 -3.93 1.15 13.41
N GLY A 141 -3.62 -0.15 13.34
CA GLY A 141 -4.63 -1.21 13.44
C GLY A 141 -5.46 -1.44 12.17
N LYS A 142 -5.02 -0.90 11.02
CA LYS A 142 -5.58 -1.12 9.69
C LYS A 142 -4.48 -1.54 8.71
N ILE A 143 -4.88 -2.03 7.56
CA ILE A 143 -3.99 -2.24 6.40
C ILE A 143 -4.40 -1.22 5.33
N ILE A 144 -3.42 -0.47 4.85
CA ILE A 144 -3.54 0.41 3.68
C ILE A 144 -2.62 -0.08 2.57
N TYR A 145 -2.57 0.67 1.47
CA TYR A 145 -1.56 0.50 0.44
C TYR A 145 -0.73 1.77 0.32
N ASP A 146 0.44 1.69 -0.29
CA ASP A 146 1.40 2.79 -0.40
C ASP A 146 1.05 3.86 -1.45
N SER A 147 -0.23 4.01 -1.79
CA SER A 147 -0.78 4.89 -2.84
C SER A 147 -0.36 4.61 -4.28
N LEU A 148 0.68 3.80 -4.51
CA LEU A 148 1.18 3.45 -5.84
C LEU A 148 0.85 2.00 -6.17
N LEU A 149 0.27 1.76 -7.35
CA LEU A 149 -0.09 0.42 -7.78
C LEU A 149 0.24 0.23 -9.26
N TYR A 150 0.59 -1.01 -9.60
CA TYR A 150 0.76 -1.44 -10.98
C TYR A 150 -0.38 -2.38 -11.34
N THR A 151 -1.27 -1.96 -12.24
CA THR A 151 -2.36 -2.81 -12.72
C THR A 151 -1.91 -3.66 -13.89
N TYR A 152 -2.31 -4.94 -13.90
CA TYR A 152 -2.15 -5.79 -15.06
C TYR A 152 -3.41 -5.72 -15.91
N ASN A 153 -3.25 -5.49 -17.22
CA ASN A 153 -4.37 -5.53 -18.17
C ASN A 153 -4.74 -6.98 -18.51
N VAL A 154 -5.43 -7.65 -17.58
CA VAL A 154 -5.82 -9.06 -17.68
C VAL A 154 -7.31 -9.21 -17.44
N THR A 155 -7.96 -10.02 -18.27
CA THR A 155 -9.37 -10.40 -18.14
C THR A 155 -9.49 -11.86 -17.73
N PHE A 156 -10.33 -12.14 -16.74
CA PHE A 156 -10.51 -13.49 -16.20
C PHE A 156 -11.81 -14.14 -16.68
N GLY A 157 -11.66 -15.28 -17.36
CA GLY A 157 -12.77 -16.14 -17.77
C GLY A 157 -13.44 -16.86 -16.60
N SER A 158 -14.55 -17.55 -16.89
CA SER A 158 -15.38 -18.23 -15.87
C SER A 158 -14.63 -19.32 -15.09
N GLY A 159 -13.70 -20.04 -15.72
CA GLY A 159 -12.86 -21.05 -15.06
C GLY A 159 -11.97 -20.44 -13.98
N SER A 160 -11.19 -19.41 -14.32
CA SER A 160 -10.34 -18.69 -13.35
C SER A 160 -11.16 -18.08 -12.22
N ARG A 161 -12.31 -17.45 -12.54
CA ARG A 161 -13.22 -16.88 -11.52
C ARG A 161 -13.75 -17.94 -10.55
N ARG A 162 -13.96 -19.18 -11.00
CA ARG A 162 -14.34 -20.29 -10.12
C ARG A 162 -13.21 -20.65 -9.16
N GLY A 163 -11.98 -20.78 -9.68
CA GLY A 163 -10.79 -21.03 -8.85
C GLY A 163 -10.58 -19.97 -7.78
N PHE A 164 -10.74 -18.68 -8.12
CA PHE A 164 -10.63 -17.59 -7.13
C PHE A 164 -11.69 -17.68 -6.03
N ASN A 165 -12.90 -18.15 -6.35
CA ASN A 165 -13.96 -18.32 -5.35
C ASN A 165 -13.65 -19.49 -4.40
N GLU A 166 -13.05 -20.57 -4.91
CA GLU A 166 -12.61 -21.72 -4.12
C GLU A 166 -11.47 -21.30 -3.19
N GLU A 167 -10.42 -20.67 -3.73
CA GLU A 167 -9.28 -20.15 -2.98
C GLU A 167 -9.72 -19.16 -1.88
N TYR A 168 -10.61 -18.21 -2.20
CA TYR A 168 -11.14 -17.28 -1.21
C TYR A 168 -11.85 -18.01 -0.05
N ARG A 169 -12.63 -19.06 -0.34
CA ARG A 169 -13.35 -19.82 0.71
C ARG A 169 -12.38 -20.61 1.57
N GLU A 170 -11.40 -21.27 0.95
CA GLU A 170 -10.37 -22.03 1.65
C GLU A 170 -9.57 -21.13 2.60
N LEU A 171 -8.99 -20.04 2.08
CA LEU A 171 -8.20 -19.10 2.88
C LEU A 171 -9.02 -18.48 4.01
N LYS A 172 -10.27 -18.09 3.72
CA LYS A 172 -11.17 -17.53 4.74
C LYS A 172 -11.50 -18.54 5.84
N ASN A 173 -11.67 -19.81 5.51
CA ASN A 173 -11.96 -20.85 6.50
C ASN A 173 -10.73 -21.23 7.33
N MET A 174 -9.54 -21.18 6.74
CA MET A 174 -8.29 -21.54 7.41
C MET A 174 -7.78 -20.44 8.36
N ALA A 175 -7.72 -19.19 7.88
CA ALA A 175 -7.04 -18.10 8.59
C ALA A 175 -7.89 -16.82 8.74
N GLY A 176 -9.08 -16.79 8.14
CA GLY A 176 -9.92 -15.60 8.11
C GLY A 176 -9.38 -14.51 7.17
N ILE A 177 -9.66 -13.25 7.49
CA ILE A 177 -9.17 -12.08 6.75
C ILE A 177 -8.27 -11.28 7.69
N ILE A 178 -7.02 -11.09 7.30
CA ILE A 178 -6.02 -10.32 8.04
C ILE A 178 -6.37 -8.84 7.89
N THR A 179 -6.59 -8.15 9.00
CA THR A 179 -6.93 -6.71 9.01
C THR A 179 -5.86 -5.84 9.66
N THR A 180 -4.76 -6.45 10.11
CA THR A 180 -3.59 -5.79 10.74
C THR A 180 -2.31 -6.54 10.37
N LEU A 181 -1.23 -5.81 10.09
CA LEU A 181 0.11 -6.35 9.85
C LEU A 181 1.04 -6.11 11.04
#